data_AF-A0A968TW34-F1
#
_entry.id   AF-A0A968TW34-F1
#
_cell.length_a   1.000
_cell.length_b   1.000
_cell.length_c   1.000
_cell.angle_alpha   90.00
_cell.angle_beta   90.00
_cell.angle_gamma   90.00
#
_symmetry.space_group_name_H-M   'P 1'
#
loop_
_entity.id
_entity.type
_entity.pdbx_description
1 polymer ?
#
loop_
_entity_poly.entity_id
_entity_poly.type
_entity_poly.pdbx_seq_one_letter_code
_entity_poly.pdbx_strand_id
1 'polypeptide(L)'
;MVARDRRLVALSEQALIEDRCFNRPLPVRALLNAAETTDAVAEALRARGSKVFVEEREAGRAEGKAQGKAEGLLMILEARGIPVTAQQRKRILGTTKPALLDRWLRRAVSAASVEAVWE
;
A
#
# COMPACT_ATOMS: atom_id res chain seq x y z
N MET A 1 4.98 -42.50 -3.82
CA MET A 1 4.34 -41.32 -4.45
C MET A 1 2.86 -41.38 -4.14
N VAL A 2 2.41 -40.80 -3.02
CA VAL A 2 0.98 -40.84 -2.63
C VAL A 2 0.31 -39.60 -3.18
N ALA A 3 -0.51 -39.80 -4.21
CA ALA A 3 -1.40 -38.77 -4.75
C ALA A 3 -2.39 -38.37 -3.63
N ARG A 4 -2.14 -37.23 -2.99
CA ARG A 4 -3.11 -36.58 -2.10
C ARG A 4 -4.23 -36.05 -2.97
N ASP A 5 -5.44 -36.56 -2.78
CA ASP A 5 -6.65 -36.07 -3.41
C ASP A 5 -6.74 -34.55 -3.22
N ARG A 6 -6.59 -33.78 -4.30
CA ARG A 6 -6.61 -32.30 -4.29
C ARG A 6 -8.03 -31.75 -4.43
N ARG A 7 -9.04 -32.48 -3.96
CA ARG A 7 -10.41 -31.99 -3.93
C ARG A 7 -10.57 -30.95 -2.83
N LEU A 8 -11.02 -29.77 -3.20
CA LEU A 8 -11.49 -28.79 -2.23
C LEU A 8 -12.81 -29.32 -1.63
N VAL A 9 -12.82 -29.48 -0.32
CA VAL A 9 -14.00 -29.90 0.46
C VAL A 9 -14.33 -28.79 1.44
N ALA A 10 -15.60 -28.46 1.59
CA ALA A 10 -16.04 -27.50 2.59
C ALA A 10 -15.75 -28.03 4.00
N LEU A 11 -15.11 -27.22 4.83
CA LEU A 11 -14.85 -27.54 6.23
C LEU A 11 -15.97 -26.97 7.11
N SER A 12 -16.44 -27.76 8.09
CA SER A 12 -17.33 -27.24 9.13
C SER A 12 -16.56 -26.41 10.16
N GLU A 13 -17.25 -25.56 10.91
CA GLU A 13 -16.63 -24.78 11.98
C GLU A 13 -15.97 -25.65 13.06
N GLN A 14 -16.49 -26.86 13.28
CA GLN A 14 -15.96 -27.81 14.26
C GLN A 14 -14.79 -28.63 13.72
N ALA A 15 -14.44 -28.50 12.43
CA ALA A 15 -13.35 -29.25 11.83
C ALA A 15 -11.98 -28.80 12.35
N LEU A 16 -10.99 -29.69 12.19
CA LEU A 16 -9.59 -29.45 12.45
C LEU A 16 -8.83 -29.49 11.12
N ILE A 17 -8.01 -28.49 10.85
CA ILE A 17 -7.07 -28.52 9.73
C ILE A 17 -5.82 -29.25 10.22
N GLU A 18 -5.57 -30.41 9.63
CA GLU A 18 -4.37 -31.20 9.87
C GLU A 18 -3.35 -30.95 8.75
N ASP A 19 -2.15 -30.51 9.15
CA ASP A 19 -1.01 -30.43 8.25
C ASP A 19 0.26 -30.79 9.02
N ARG A 20 1.22 -31.43 8.34
CA ARG A 20 2.51 -31.83 8.95
C ARG A 20 3.35 -30.62 9.36
N CYS A 21 3.10 -29.45 8.79
CA CYS A 21 3.75 -28.19 9.14
C CYS A 21 3.18 -27.57 10.41
N PHE A 22 2.02 -28.00 10.91
CA PHE A 22 1.46 -27.50 12.15
C PHE A 22 1.93 -28.34 13.34
N ASN A 23 2.36 -27.68 14.42
CA ASN A 23 2.76 -28.35 15.66
C ASN A 23 1.58 -28.98 16.43
N ARG A 24 0.35 -28.65 16.03
CA ARG A 24 -0.92 -29.22 16.51
C ARG A 24 -2.02 -28.98 15.46
N PRO A 25 -3.08 -29.81 15.41
CA PRO A 25 -4.22 -29.54 14.54
C PRO A 25 -4.82 -28.15 14.80
N LEU A 26 -5.18 -27.44 13.74
CA LEU A 26 -5.67 -26.06 13.80
C LEU A 26 -7.21 -26.04 13.72
N PRO A 27 -7.94 -25.67 14.79
CA PRO A 27 -9.40 -25.68 14.77
C PRO A 27 -9.98 -24.58 13.89
N VAL A 28 -10.90 -24.93 12.99
CA VAL A 28 -11.54 -23.98 12.06
C VAL A 28 -12.25 -22.86 12.81
N ARG A 29 -13.03 -23.17 13.85
CA ARG A 29 -13.65 -22.14 14.72
C ARG A 29 -12.65 -21.19 15.36
N ALA A 30 -11.48 -21.68 15.79
CA ALA A 30 -10.47 -20.83 16.40
C ALA A 30 -9.89 -19.84 15.38
N LEU A 31 -9.71 -20.28 14.13
CA LEU A 31 -9.30 -19.42 13.02
C LEU A 31 -10.36 -18.36 12.70
N LEU A 32 -11.62 -18.76 12.57
CA LEU A 32 -12.73 -17.85 12.27
C LEU A 32 -12.90 -16.81 13.38
N ASN A 33 -12.94 -17.24 14.64
CA ASN A 33 -13.06 -16.32 15.77
C ASN A 33 -11.89 -15.33 15.84
N ALA A 34 -10.66 -15.77 15.57
CA ALA A 34 -9.50 -14.88 15.57
C ALA A 34 -9.59 -13.84 14.43
N ALA A 35 -10.05 -14.24 13.25
CA ALA A 35 -10.30 -13.32 12.13
C ALA A 35 -11.41 -12.32 12.46
N GLU A 36 -12.57 -12.81 12.90
CA GLU A 36 -13.73 -11.99 13.29
C GLU A 36 -13.39 -11.00 14.40
N THR A 37 -12.64 -11.42 15.42
CA THR A 37 -12.24 -10.54 16.52
C THR A 37 -11.32 -9.42 16.03
N THR A 38 -10.40 -9.73 15.12
CA THR A 38 -9.47 -8.73 14.57
C THR A 38 -10.22 -7.70 13.73
N ASP A 39 -11.10 -8.16 12.84
CA ASP A 39 -11.90 -7.30 11.97
C ASP A 39 -12.88 -6.46 12.80
N ALA A 40 -13.57 -7.05 13.78
CA ALA A 40 -14.47 -6.33 14.67
C ALA A 40 -13.75 -5.26 15.50
N VAL A 41 -12.52 -5.51 15.96
CA VAL A 41 -11.69 -4.50 16.65
C VAL A 41 -11.31 -3.37 15.69
N ALA A 42 -10.90 -3.68 14.46
CA ALA A 42 -10.55 -2.68 13.46
C ALA A 42 -11.76 -1.80 13.09
N GLU A 43 -12.93 -2.40 12.90
CA GLU A 43 -14.19 -1.69 12.64
C GLU A 43 -14.62 -0.83 13.83
N ALA A 44 -14.52 -1.34 15.06
CA ALA A 44 -14.85 -0.58 16.25
C ALA A 44 -13.93 0.64 16.44
N LEU A 45 -12.63 0.50 16.19
CA LEU A 45 -11.67 1.60 16.26
C LEU A 45 -11.92 2.65 15.16
N ARG A 46 -12.29 2.20 13.96
CA ARG A 46 -12.67 3.07 12.84
C ARG A 46 -13.96 3.84 13.15
N ALA A 47 -14.99 3.16 13.65
CA ALA A 47 -16.28 3.76 14.01
C ALA A 47 -16.15 4.79 15.14
N ARG A 48 -15.28 4.51 16.12
CA ARG A 48 -14.97 5.45 17.21
C ARG A 48 -14.12 6.64 16.78
N GLY A 49 -13.53 6.61 15.59
CA GLY A 49 -12.58 7.64 15.15
C GLY A 49 -11.37 7.74 16.08
N SER A 50 -10.85 6.59 16.53
CA SER A 50 -9.66 6.56 17.39
C SER A 50 -8.54 7.43 16.81
N LYS A 51 -7.87 8.20 17.67
CA LYS A 51 -6.77 9.10 17.26
C LYS A 51 -5.75 8.38 16.36
N VAL A 52 -5.37 7.15 16.71
CA VAL A 52 -4.42 6.33 15.94
C VAL A 52 -4.94 6.08 14.52
N PHE A 53 -6.20 5.68 14.37
CA PHE A 53 -6.81 5.44 13.06
C PHE A 53 -6.90 6.71 12.20
N VAL A 54 -7.17 7.86 12.82
CA VAL A 54 -7.22 9.15 12.11
C VAL A 54 -5.81 9.55 11.64
N GLU A 55 -4.82 9.46 12.51
CA GLU A 55 -3.42 9.78 12.18
C GLU A 55 -2.86 8.87 11.09
N GLU A 56 -3.10 7.55 11.16
CA GLU A 56 -2.69 6.59 10.13
C GLU A 56 -3.37 6.85 8.79
N ARG A 57 -4.67 7.19 8.80
CA ARG A 57 -5.41 7.53 7.58
C ARG A 57 -4.86 8.81 6.94
N GLU A 58 -4.59 9.84 7.72
CA GLU A 58 -4.02 11.08 7.21
C GLU A 58 -2.58 10.89 6.71
N ALA A 59 -1.77 10.07 7.39
CA ALA A 59 -0.44 9.68 6.92
C ALA A 59 -0.51 8.96 5.57
N GLY A 60 -1.39 7.95 5.43
CA GLY A 60 -1.58 7.23 4.18
C GLY A 60 -2.11 8.13 3.05
N ARG A 61 -3.00 9.09 3.38
CA ARG A 61 -3.47 10.09 2.41
C ARG A 61 -2.34 11.02 1.96
N ALA A 62 -1.49 11.45 2.87
CA ALA A 62 -0.34 12.30 2.55
C ALA A 62 0.68 11.56 1.68
N GLU A 63 0.97 10.30 1.98
CA GLU A 63 1.85 9.42 1.20
C GLU A 63 1.29 9.20 -0.21
N GLY A 64 0.03 8.79 -0.34
CA GLY A 64 -0.61 8.60 -1.65
C GLY A 64 -0.66 9.89 -2.47
N LYS A 65 -0.87 11.04 -1.83
CA LYS A 65 -0.80 12.35 -2.52
C LYS A 65 0.61 12.69 -2.99
N ALA A 66 1.64 12.34 -2.23
CA ALA A 66 3.02 12.53 -2.64
C ALA A 66 3.37 11.61 -3.81
N GLN A 67 3.08 10.32 -3.69
CA GLN A 67 3.37 9.33 -4.73
C GLN A 67 2.70 9.69 -6.06
N GLY A 68 1.39 9.95 -6.05
CA GLY A 68 0.66 10.30 -7.30
C GLY A 68 1.18 11.57 -7.97
N LYS A 69 1.66 12.56 -7.19
CA LYS A 69 2.28 13.76 -7.76
C LYS A 69 3.68 13.51 -8.31
N ALA A 70 4.47 12.66 -7.66
CA ALA A 70 5.79 12.27 -8.14
C ALA A 70 5.67 11.52 -9.47
N GLU A 71 4.73 10.59 -9.58
CA GLU A 71 4.41 9.87 -10.81
C GLU A 71 3.90 10.84 -11.90
N GLY A 72 2.99 11.75 -11.55
CA GLY A 72 2.51 12.77 -12.49
C GLY A 72 3.63 13.69 -12.99
N LEU A 73 4.60 14.03 -12.15
CA LEU A 73 5.76 14.83 -12.55
C LEU A 73 6.62 14.09 -13.57
N LEU A 74 6.89 12.81 -13.34
CA LEU A 74 7.63 11.99 -14.29
C LEU A 74 6.90 11.90 -15.63
N MET A 75 5.57 11.72 -15.60
CA MET A 75 4.73 11.67 -16.81
C MET A 75 4.81 12.98 -17.61
N ILE A 76 4.79 14.14 -16.95
CA ILE A 76 4.94 15.43 -17.64
C ILE A 76 6.33 15.56 -18.27
N LEU A 77 7.40 15.20 -17.55
CA LEU A 77 8.76 15.28 -18.07
C LEU A 77 8.95 14.37 -19.29
N GLU A 78 8.42 13.16 -19.23
CA GLU A 78 8.40 12.21 -20.35
C GLU A 78 7.61 12.75 -21.55
N ALA A 79 6.40 13.27 -21.33
CA ALA A 79 5.58 13.86 -22.39
C ALA A 79 6.25 15.08 -23.05
N ARG A 80 7.11 15.79 -22.32
CA ARG A 80 7.92 16.91 -22.84
C ARG A 80 9.24 16.48 -23.47
N GLY A 81 9.55 15.19 -23.49
CA GLY A 81 10.81 14.66 -24.02
C GLY A 81 12.03 15.04 -23.18
N ILE A 82 11.84 15.38 -21.90
CA ILE A 82 12.95 15.72 -21.00
C ILE A 82 13.51 14.42 -20.41
N PRO A 83 14.78 14.07 -20.69
CA PRO A 83 15.37 12.84 -20.19
C PRO A 83 15.53 12.89 -18.66
N VAL A 84 15.06 11.85 -17.99
CA VAL A 84 15.18 11.70 -16.52
C VAL A 84 16.14 10.56 -16.19
N THR A 85 17.23 10.87 -15.51
CA THR A 85 18.19 9.87 -15.03
C THR A 85 17.63 9.04 -13.88
N ALA A 86 18.20 7.86 -13.62
CA ALA A 86 17.80 7.01 -12.49
C ALA A 86 17.89 7.74 -11.13
N GLN A 87 18.90 8.59 -10.95
CA GLN A 87 19.08 9.38 -9.73
C GLN A 87 17.99 10.44 -9.57
N GLN A 88 17.66 11.16 -10.64
CA GLN A 88 16.57 12.15 -10.65
C GLN A 88 15.22 11.46 -10.39
N ARG A 89 14.96 10.32 -11.03
CA ARG A 89 13.75 9.51 -10.80
C ARG A 89 13.63 9.09 -9.34
N LYS A 90 14.72 8.59 -8.75
CA LYS A 90 14.76 8.21 -7.33
C LYS A 90 14.48 9.39 -6.41
N ARG A 91 15.01 10.57 -6.73
CA ARG A 91 14.74 11.81 -5.98
C ARG A 91 13.26 12.21 -6.05
N ILE A 92 12.68 12.17 -7.24
CA ILE A 92 11.27 12.52 -7.46
C ILE A 92 10.36 11.57 -6.67
N LEU A 93 10.53 10.25 -6.84
CA LEU A 93 9.71 9.24 -6.17
C LEU A 93 9.93 9.18 -4.65
N GLY A 94 11.14 9.51 -4.17
CA GLY A 94 11.44 9.56 -2.75
C GLY A 94 10.96 10.83 -2.04
N THR A 95 10.36 11.79 -2.76
CA THR A 95 9.90 13.05 -2.16
C THR A 95 8.54 12.84 -1.50
N THR A 96 8.50 12.92 -0.17
CA THR A 96 7.28 12.69 0.63
C THR A 96 6.46 13.95 0.90
N LYS A 97 6.91 15.13 0.44
CA LYS A 97 6.25 16.43 0.70
C LYS A 97 5.36 16.83 -0.49
N PRO A 98 4.03 16.69 -0.42
CA PRO A 98 3.16 16.96 -1.58
C PRO A 98 3.20 18.42 -2.06
N ALA A 99 3.46 19.38 -1.15
CA ALA A 99 3.54 20.80 -1.51
C ALA A 99 4.82 21.14 -2.30
N LEU A 100 5.91 20.40 -2.09
CA LEU A 100 7.13 20.53 -2.88
C LEU A 100 6.88 19.99 -4.30
N LEU A 101 6.25 18.83 -4.40
CA LEU A 101 5.87 18.23 -5.67
C LEU A 101 4.87 19.08 -6.46
N ASP A 102 3.95 19.81 -5.80
CA ASP A 102 3.07 20.77 -6.49
C ASP A 102 3.85 21.88 -7.20
N ARG A 103 4.89 22.41 -6.55
CA ARG A 103 5.73 23.45 -7.15
C ARG A 103 6.49 22.90 -8.35
N TRP A 104 7.04 21.69 -8.20
CA TRP A 104 7.74 20.99 -9.26
C TRP A 104 6.81 20.71 -10.45
N LEU A 105 5.60 20.21 -10.22
CA LEU A 105 4.60 20.00 -11.26
C LEU A 105 4.32 21.28 -12.06
N ARG A 106 4.12 22.42 -11.39
CA ARG A 106 3.88 23.71 -12.05
C ARG A 106 5.07 24.15 -12.91
N ARG A 107 6.30 23.98 -12.41
CA ARG A 107 7.52 24.32 -13.14
C ARG A 107 7.78 23.37 -14.31
N ALA A 108 7.46 22.09 -14.15
CA ALA A 108 7.66 21.07 -15.16
C ALA A 108 6.85 21.29 -16.44
N VAL A 109 5.85 22.17 -16.44
CA VAL A 109 5.12 22.56 -17.65
C VAL A 109 6.01 23.37 -18.60
N SER A 110 6.95 24.18 -18.09
CA SER A 110 7.80 25.08 -18.88
C SER A 110 9.31 24.87 -18.73
N ALA A 111 9.75 24.04 -17.77
CA ALA A 111 11.17 23.79 -17.50
C ALA A 111 11.95 23.26 -18.72
N ALA A 112 13.17 23.73 -18.98
CA ALA A 112 13.98 23.18 -20.09
C ALA A 112 14.70 21.87 -19.73
N SER A 113 14.79 21.56 -18.43
CA SER A 113 15.48 20.38 -17.89
C SER A 113 14.81 19.93 -16.59
N VAL A 114 15.22 18.77 -16.08
CA VAL A 114 14.75 18.28 -14.78
C VAL A 114 15.28 19.16 -13.65
N GLU A 115 16.49 19.70 -13.77
CA GLU A 115 17.12 20.60 -12.79
C GLU A 115 16.27 21.85 -12.54
N ALA A 116 15.78 22.47 -13.62
CA ALA A 116 14.94 23.67 -13.57
C ALA A 116 13.58 23.43 -12.87
N VAL A 117 13.20 22.19 -12.60
CA VAL A 117 11.97 21.86 -11.88
C VAL A 117 12.11 22.15 -10.37
N TRP A 118 13.30 21.95 -9.81
CA TRP A 118 13.51 22.06 -8.36
C TRP A 118 14.42 23.21 -7.92
N GLU A 119 14.90 24.03 -8.85
CA GLU A 119 15.36 25.41 -8.61
C GLU A 119 14.16 26.32 -8.31
#